data_AF-A0A258S908-F1
#
_entry.id   AF-A0A258S908-F1
#
_cell.length_a   1.000
_cell.length_b   1.000
_cell.length_c   1.000
_cell.angle_alpha   90.00
_cell.angle_beta   90.00
_cell.angle_gamma   90.00
#
_symmetry.space_group_name_H-M   'P 1'
#
loop_
_entity.id
_entity.type
_entity.pdbx_description
1 polymer ?
#
loop_
_entity_poly.entity_id
_entity_poly.type
_entity_poly.pdbx_seq_one_letter_code
_entity_poly.pdbx_strand_id
1 'polypeptide(L)' 'MNKAIPHLFADATAKLEDLHAVAIEGQRANNAPDMQNVLTAHLRDGLVALDGTIRAIGMALEGGAR' A
#
# COMPACT_ATOMS: atom_id res chain seq x y z
N MET A 1 -20.27 2.83 -14.47
CA MET A 1 -19.12 2.83 -13.52
C MET A 1 -18.55 1.43 -13.48
N ASN A 2 -17.28 1.25 -13.84
CA ASN A 2 -16.65 -0.08 -13.83
C ASN A 2 -16.67 -0.63 -12.39
N LYS A 3 -17.37 -1.75 -12.16
CA LYS A 3 -17.54 -2.36 -10.83
C LYS A 3 -16.19 -2.72 -10.18
N ALA A 4 -15.10 -2.79 -10.95
CA ALA A 4 -13.75 -3.01 -10.46
C ALA A 4 -13.15 -1.81 -9.69
N ILE A 5 -13.55 -0.57 -10.02
CA ILE A 5 -12.91 0.63 -9.45
C ILE A 5 -13.10 0.70 -7.92
N PRO A 6 -14.31 0.55 -7.35
CA PRO A 6 -14.48 0.56 -5.89
C PRO A 6 -13.64 -0.49 -5.15
N HIS A 7 -13.47 -1.69 -5.72
CA HIS A 7 -12.62 -2.73 -5.12
C HIS A 7 -11.14 -2.35 -5.15
N LEU A 8 -10.64 -1.76 -6.25
CA LEU A 8 -9.26 -1.30 -6.31
C LEU A 8 -8.96 -0.17 -5.31
N PHE A 9 -9.92 0.73 -5.07
CA PHE A 9 -9.79 1.72 -4.00
C PHE A 9 -9.79 1.08 -2.61
N ALA A 10 -10.65 0.10 -2.35
CA ALA A 10 -10.63 -0.66 -1.10
C ALA A 10 -9.29 -1.40 -0.89
N ASP A 11 -8.75 -2.00 -1.96
CA ASP A 11 -7.44 -2.65 -1.94
C ASP A 11 -6.28 -1.67 -1.67
N ALA A 12 -6.39 -0.43 -2.17
CA ALA A 12 -5.43 0.62 -1.88
C ALA A 12 -5.53 1.08 -0.42
N THR A 13 -6.74 1.20 0.12
CA THR A 13 -6.98 1.53 1.53
C THR A 13 -6.37 0.48 2.46
N ALA A 14 -6.62 -0.81 2.21
CA ALA A 14 -6.05 -1.89 3.02
C ALA A 14 -4.51 -1.82 3.06
N LYS A 15 -3.86 -1.58 1.92
CA LYS A 15 -2.39 -1.44 1.85
C LYS A 15 -1.88 -0.21 2.59
N LEU A 16 -2.62 0.89 2.55
CA LEU A 16 -2.28 2.09 3.31
C LEU A 16 -2.40 1.87 4.83
N GLU A 17 -3.43 1.13 5.26
CA GLU A 17 -3.60 0.73 6.66
C GLU A 17 -2.45 -0.17 7.14
N ASP A 18 -2.04 -1.15 6.33
CA ASP A 18 -0.89 -2.01 6.63
C ASP A 18 0.41 -1.20 6.73
N LEU A 19 0.68 -0.33 5.75
CA LEU A 19 1.84 0.56 5.76
C LEU A 19 1.84 1.49 6.98
N HIS A 20 0.69 2.03 7.34
CA HIS A 20 0.51 2.85 8.54
C HIS A 20 0.84 2.04 9.79
N ALA A 21 0.32 0.82 9.94
CA ALA A 21 0.62 -0.04 11.08
C ALA A 21 2.14 -0.32 11.21
N VAL A 22 2.83 -0.61 10.11
CA VAL A 22 4.29 -0.80 10.09
C VAL A 22 5.02 0.50 10.49
N ALA A 23 4.57 1.65 10.00
CA ALA A 23 5.17 2.94 10.37
C ALA A 23 5.00 3.25 11.86
N ILE A 24 3.84 2.96 12.44
CA ILE A 24 3.60 3.08 13.89
C ILE A 24 4.52 2.13 14.67
N GLU A 25 4.68 0.88 14.23
CA GLU A 25 5.59 -0.06 14.86
C GLU A 25 7.04 0.44 14.84
N GLY A 26 7.47 1.04 13.74
CA GLY A 26 8.81 1.62 13.57
C GLY A 26 9.11 2.77 14.54
N GLN A 27 8.09 3.45 15.06
CA GLN A 27 8.24 4.57 16.02
C GLN A 27 8.58 4.12 17.44
N ARG A 28 8.55 2.81 17.74
CA ARG A 28 8.84 2.30 19.09
C ARG A 28 10.31 2.54 19.47
N ALA A 29 10.50 3.14 20.65
CA ALA A 29 11.82 3.51 21.17
C ALA A 29 12.73 2.32 21.49
N ASN A 30 12.18 1.12 21.62
CA ASN A 30 12.89 -0.11 22.01
C ASN A 30 13.05 -1.12 20.87
N ASN A 31 12.79 -0.73 19.62
CA ASN A 31 13.07 -1.60 18.48
C ASN A 31 14.58 -1.82 18.37
N ALA A 32 14.98 -3.09 18.28
CA ALA A 32 16.35 -3.45 17.95
C ALA A 32 16.69 -3.04 16.50
N PRO A 33 17.97 -2.78 16.17
CA PRO A 33 18.35 -2.33 14.83
C PRO A 33 17.96 -3.28 13.69
N ASP A 34 18.02 -4.59 13.92
CA ASP A 34 17.56 -5.62 12.99
C ASP A 34 16.05 -5.53 12.73
N MET A 35 15.24 -5.30 13.78
CA MET A 35 13.81 -5.07 13.66
C MET A 35 13.51 -3.83 12.82
N GLN A 36 14.25 -2.72 13.02
CA GLN A 36 14.09 -1.52 12.20
C GLN A 36 14.40 -1.76 10.72
N ASN A 37 15.40 -2.62 10.42
CA ASN A 37 15.70 -3.01 9.04
C ASN A 37 14.56 -3.81 8.41
N VAL A 38 13.96 -4.75 9.15
CA VAL A 38 12.81 -5.53 8.68
C VAL A 38 11.59 -4.63 8.45
N LEU A 39 11.27 -3.73 9.39
CA LEU A 39 10.17 -2.78 9.24
C LEU A 39 10.38 -1.85 8.04
N THR A 40 11.61 -1.40 7.80
CA THR A 40 11.97 -0.61 6.61
C THR A 40 11.79 -1.41 5.32
N ALA A 41 12.14 -2.70 5.31
CA ALA A 41 11.91 -3.58 4.16
C ALA A 41 10.40 -3.74 3.89
N HIS A 42 9.60 -3.99 4.92
CA HIS A 42 8.14 -4.09 4.79
C HIS A 42 7.51 -2.80 4.26
N LEU A 43 7.99 -1.62 4.68
CA LEU A 43 7.53 -0.35 4.10
C LEU A 43 7.83 -0.25 2.60
N ARG A 44 9.02 -0.67 2.17
CA ARG A 44 9.38 -0.66 0.74
C ARG A 44 8.49 -1.60 -0.06
N ASP A 45 8.29 -2.82 0.42
CA ASP A 45 7.46 -3.81 -0.27
C ASP A 45 5.99 -3.35 -0.36
N GLY A 46 5.46 -2.79 0.73
CA GLY A 46 4.11 -2.23 0.74
C GLY A 46 3.93 -1.04 -0.21
N LEU A 47 4.94 -0.16 -0.32
CA LEU A 47 4.92 0.96 -1.28
C LEU A 47 4.90 0.47 -2.74
N VAL A 48 5.68 -0.58 -3.06
CA VAL A 48 5.67 -1.19 -4.40
C VAL A 48 4.31 -1.80 -4.71
N ALA A 49 3.71 -2.52 -3.74
CA ALA A 49 2.37 -3.08 -3.89
C ALA A 49 1.28 -2.00 -4.06
N LEU A 50 1.41 -0.89 -3.34
CA LEU A 50 0.50 0.26 -3.46
C LEU A 50 0.62 0.93 -4.83
N ASP A 51 1.84 1.17 -5.34
CA ASP A 51 2.06 1.72 -6.69
C ASP A 51 1.40 0.84 -7.76
N GLY A 52 1.54 -0.48 -7.66
CA GLY A 52 0.85 -1.43 -8.55
C GLY A 52 -0.68 -1.28 -8.51
N THR A 53 -1.26 -1.08 -7.33
CA THR A 53 -2.71 -0.88 -7.16
C THR A 53 -3.16 0.46 -7.77
N ILE A 54 -2.39 1.54 -7.57
CA ILE A 54 -2.67 2.86 -8.15
C ILE A 54 -2.61 2.79 -9.69
N ARG A 55 -1.62 2.11 -10.26
CA ARG A 55 -1.55 1.88 -11.71
C ARG A 55 -2.77 1.11 -12.22
N ALA A 56 -3.23 0.10 -11.49
CA ALA A 56 -4.44 -0.65 -11.86
C ALA A 56 -5.68 0.25 -11.87
N ILE A 57 -5.82 1.18 -10.91
CA ILE A 57 -6.88 2.19 -10.92
C ILE A 57 -6.80 3.05 -12.18
N GLY A 58 -5.61 3.58 -12.51
CA GLY A 58 -5.38 4.38 -13.71
C GLY A 58 -5.81 3.66 -14.99
N MET A 59 -5.35 2.41 -15.18
CA MET A 59 -5.73 1.58 -16.32
C MET A 59 -7.24 1.30 -16.38
N ALA A 60 -7.89 1.07 -15.23
CA ALA A 60 -9.34 0.83 -15.17
C ALA A 60 -10.16 2.07 -15.54
N LEU A 61 -9.64 3.27 -15.25
CA LEU A 61 -10.25 4.55 -15.63
C LEU A 61 -10.06 4.84 -17.12
N GLU A 62 -8.85 4.65 -17.65
CA GLU A 62 -8.54 4.82 -19.08
C GLU A 62 -9.31 3.82 -19.96
N GLY A 63 -9.43 2.57 -19.50
CA GLY A 63 -10.21 1.53 -20.20
C GLY A 63 -11.73 1.73 -20.12
N GLY A 64 -12.23 2.54 -19.20
CA GLY A 64 -13.66 2.88 -19.06
C GLY A 64 -14.11 4.12 -19.85
N ALA A 65 -13.18 4.80 -20.54
CA ALA A 65 -13.43 6.00 -21.35
C ALA A 65 -13.71 5.71 -22.84
N ARG A 66 -14.01 4.45 -23.19
CA ARG A 66 -14.44 4.02 -24.53
C ARG A 66 -15.90 3.64 -24.54
#